data_AF-A0A6V8ET01-F1
#
_entry.id   AF-A0A6V8ET01-F1
#
_cell.length_a   1.000
_cell.length_b   1.000
_cell.length_c   1.000
_cell.angle_alpha   90.00
_cell.angle_beta   90.00
_cell.angle_gamma   90.00
#
_symmetry.space_group_name_H-M   'P 1'
#
loop_
_entity.id
_entity.type
_entity.pdbx_description
1 polymer ?
#
loop_
_entity_poly.entity_id
_entity_poly.type
_entity_poly.pdbx_seq_one_letter_code
_entity_poly.pdbx_strand_id
1 'polypeptide(L)'
;MAWTPTGGNSGTVAWSIDQSTSAEYNVSMWMVEKVAYFPDGTNNQVYYHHIVREIIDIGTVTDTGLSSGTAQVTYADAYDDDDLEVHLMFHEYIEPVVVEEEEQPEPEAEDTPFISMPLTILALLAVALRRQHQ
;
A
#
# COMPACT_ATOMS: atom_id res chain seq x y z
N MET A 1 -6.84 -18.75 19.17
CA MET A 1 -7.55 -17.49 19.46
C MET A 1 -8.88 -17.78 20.13
N ALA A 2 -9.46 -16.80 20.81
CA ALA A 2 -10.85 -16.80 21.23
C ALA A 2 -11.48 -15.45 20.85
N TRP A 3 -12.72 -15.50 20.37
CA TRP A 3 -13.55 -14.34 20.05
C TRP A 3 -14.78 -14.36 20.94
N THR A 4 -15.17 -13.20 21.51
CA THR A 4 -16.37 -13.06 22.31
C THR A 4 -17.12 -11.80 21.89
N PRO A 5 -18.25 -11.91 21.18
CA PRO A 5 -19.08 -10.75 20.84
C PRO A 5 -19.53 -10.00 22.09
N THR A 6 -19.46 -8.67 22.05
CA THR A 6 -19.89 -7.78 23.16
C THR A 6 -21.00 -6.80 22.75
N GLY A 7 -21.36 -6.77 21.47
CA GLY A 7 -22.38 -5.90 20.87
C GLY A 7 -22.58 -6.23 19.39
N GLY A 8 -23.33 -5.40 18.67
CA GLY A 8 -23.63 -5.61 17.23
C GLY A 8 -22.37 -5.63 16.36
N ASN A 9 -21.46 -4.69 16.58
CA ASN A 9 -20.19 -4.61 15.86
C ASN A 9 -19.02 -4.45 16.83
N SER A 10 -19.04 -5.22 17.92
CA SER A 10 -17.97 -5.19 18.90
C SER A 10 -17.74 -6.56 19.53
N GLY A 11 -16.52 -6.78 19.99
CA GLY A 11 -16.18 -8.00 20.71
C GLY A 11 -14.76 -7.99 21.24
N THR A 12 -14.49 -8.93 22.14
CA THR A 12 -13.17 -9.13 22.72
C THR A 12 -12.46 -10.24 21.96
N VAL A 13 -11.27 -9.95 21.45
CA VAL A 13 -10.34 -10.95 20.93
C VAL A 13 -9.30 -11.28 21.99
N ALA A 14 -9.00 -12.57 22.14
CA ALA A 14 -7.89 -13.07 22.93
C ALA A 14 -7.02 -13.99 22.06
N TRP A 15 -5.71 -13.77 22.10
CA TRP A 15 -4.76 -14.53 21.28
C TRP A 15 -3.55 -14.95 22.09
N SER A 16 -2.90 -16.01 21.64
CA SER A 16 -1.60 -16.44 22.11
C SER A 16 -0.85 -17.12 20.97
N ILE A 17 0.47 -16.97 20.97
CA ILE A 17 1.38 -17.61 20.04
C ILE A 17 2.64 -18.01 20.80
N ASP A 18 3.19 -19.18 20.47
CA ASP A 18 4.50 -19.61 20.96
C ASP A 18 5.45 -19.59 19.77
N GLN A 19 6.44 -18.70 19.78
CA GLN A 19 7.37 -18.52 18.68
C GLN A 19 8.80 -18.85 19.08
N SER A 20 9.55 -19.48 18.18
CA SER A 20 10.94 -19.89 18.44
C SER A 20 11.98 -18.98 17.77
N THR A 21 11.53 -17.97 17.03
CA THR A 21 12.38 -17.04 16.27
C THR A 21 12.45 -15.68 16.94
N SER A 22 13.48 -14.90 16.60
CA SER A 22 13.60 -13.49 16.97
C SER A 22 12.83 -12.57 16.02
N ALA A 23 11.90 -13.10 15.23
CA ALA A 23 11.09 -12.29 14.34
C ALA A 23 10.09 -11.48 15.16
N GLU A 24 9.88 -10.24 14.76
CA GLU A 24 8.86 -9.38 15.34
C GLU A 24 7.58 -9.49 14.50
N TYR A 25 6.43 -9.61 15.14
CA TYR A 25 5.14 -9.69 14.45
C TYR A 25 4.21 -8.57 14.89
N ASN A 26 3.54 -7.94 13.92
CA ASN A 26 2.30 -7.21 14.17
C ASN A 26 1.14 -8.20 14.20
N VAL A 27 0.30 -8.09 15.24
CA VAL A 27 -0.89 -8.92 15.40
C VAL A 27 -2.09 -8.08 15.00
N SER A 28 -2.85 -8.54 14.01
CA SER A 28 -4.05 -7.86 13.54
C SER A 28 -5.24 -8.80 13.48
N MET A 29 -6.43 -8.24 13.70
CA MET A 29 -7.71 -8.89 13.48
C MET A 29 -8.29 -8.39 12.17
N TRP A 30 -8.66 -9.30 11.29
CA TRP A 30 -9.29 -8.99 10.02
C TRP A 30 -10.75 -9.38 10.09
N MET A 31 -11.64 -8.44 9.79
CA MET A 31 -13.04 -8.73 9.56
C MET A 31 -13.22 -9.03 8.08
N VAL A 32 -13.62 -10.25 7.78
CA VAL A 32 -13.74 -10.76 6.42
C VAL A 32 -15.19 -11.14 6.16
N GLU A 33 -15.80 -10.52 5.16
CA GLU A 33 -17.13 -10.91 4.68
C GLU A 33 -16.99 -12.12 3.76
N LYS A 34 -17.79 -13.15 4.01
CA LYS A 34 -17.64 -14.42 3.30
C LYS A 34 -18.06 -14.28 1.84
N VAL A 35 -19.18 -13.63 1.56
CA VAL A 35 -19.62 -13.28 0.21
C VAL A 35 -20.31 -11.92 0.22
N ALA A 36 -19.93 -11.01 -0.67
CA ALA A 36 -20.75 -9.83 -0.96
C ALA A 36 -21.35 -9.88 -2.36
N TYR A 37 -22.57 -9.37 -2.49
CA TYR A 37 -23.32 -9.26 -3.73
C TYR A 37 -23.20 -7.85 -4.33
N PHE A 38 -22.50 -7.74 -5.47
CA PHE A 38 -22.20 -6.48 -6.14
C PHE A 38 -22.62 -6.51 -7.62
N PRO A 39 -23.93 -6.39 -7.92
CA PRO A 39 -24.48 -6.57 -9.28
C PRO A 39 -24.08 -5.45 -10.25
N ASP A 40 -23.78 -4.26 -9.73
CA ASP A 40 -23.42 -3.08 -10.53
C ASP A 40 -21.91 -3.02 -10.86
N GLY A 41 -21.17 -4.11 -10.58
CA GLY A 41 -19.75 -4.24 -10.89
C GLY A 41 -19.43 -4.19 -12.39
N THR A 42 -18.35 -3.51 -12.75
CA THR A 42 -17.94 -3.31 -14.16
C THR A 42 -17.20 -4.49 -14.79
N ASN A 43 -16.86 -5.52 -14.00
CA ASN A 43 -16.05 -6.67 -14.42
C ASN A 43 -16.86 -7.96 -14.62
N ASN A 44 -18.19 -7.86 -14.67
CA ASN A 44 -19.12 -9.00 -14.79
C ASN A 44 -19.05 -10.03 -13.66
N GLN A 45 -18.41 -9.72 -12.53
CA GLN A 45 -18.46 -10.52 -11.31
C GLN A 45 -19.49 -9.92 -10.36
N VAL A 46 -20.41 -10.77 -9.92
CA VAL A 46 -21.56 -10.36 -9.09
C VAL A 46 -21.37 -10.80 -7.64
N TYR A 47 -20.59 -11.86 -7.39
CA TYR A 47 -20.29 -12.37 -6.05
C TYR A 47 -18.79 -12.33 -5.81
N TYR A 48 -18.39 -11.68 -4.73
CA TYR A 48 -17.00 -11.58 -4.31
C TYR A 48 -16.81 -12.31 -2.99
N HIS A 49 -15.82 -13.19 -2.94
CA HIS A 49 -15.55 -14.02 -1.78
C HIS A 49 -14.42 -13.45 -0.93
N HIS A 50 -14.52 -13.64 0.38
CA HIS A 50 -13.46 -13.28 1.35
C HIS A 50 -13.02 -11.81 1.24
N ILE A 51 -13.97 -10.90 1.36
CA ILE A 51 -13.72 -9.47 1.24
C ILE A 51 -13.29 -8.94 2.60
N VAL A 52 -12.09 -8.35 2.67
CA VAL A 52 -11.64 -7.67 3.88
C VAL A 52 -12.45 -6.39 4.06
N ARG A 53 -13.17 -6.30 5.18
CA ARG A 53 -13.96 -5.14 5.59
C ARG A 53 -13.13 -4.17 6.42
N GLU A 54 -12.33 -4.72 7.33
CA GLU A 54 -11.49 -3.93 8.21
C GLU A 54 -10.29 -4.75 8.70
N ILE A 55 -9.16 -4.07 8.89
CA ILE A 55 -7.96 -4.59 9.53
C ILE A 55 -7.72 -3.76 10.77
N ILE A 56 -7.65 -4.43 11.92
CA ILE A 56 -7.52 -3.79 13.23
C ILE A 56 -6.26 -4.32 13.91
N ASP A 57 -5.31 -3.44 14.21
CA ASP A 57 -4.12 -3.79 14.97
C ASP A 57 -4.48 -4.04 16.44
N ILE A 58 -4.08 -5.20 16.97
CA ILE A 58 -4.46 -5.66 18.31
C ILE A 58 -3.27 -6.08 19.18
N GLY A 59 -2.04 -5.90 18.69
CA GLY A 59 -0.83 -6.10 19.47
C GLY A 59 0.41 -6.34 18.62
N THR A 60 1.50 -6.65 19.30
CA THR A 60 2.77 -7.04 18.70
C THR A 60 3.37 -8.23 19.46
N VAL A 61 4.28 -8.94 18.81
CA VAL A 61 5.07 -10.01 19.40
C VAL A 61 6.53 -9.70 19.11
N THR A 62 7.32 -9.44 20.15
CA THR A 62 8.73 -9.03 20.01
C THR A 62 9.71 -10.06 20.57
N ASP A 63 9.24 -10.97 21.43
CA ASP A 63 10.08 -11.90 22.18
C ASP A 63 9.85 -13.35 21.76
N THR A 64 10.87 -14.18 21.89
CA THR A 64 10.74 -15.64 21.75
C THR A 64 9.94 -16.24 22.90
N GLY A 65 9.23 -17.33 22.63
CA GLY A 65 8.40 -18.07 23.58
C GLY A 65 6.93 -17.69 23.50
N LEU A 66 6.21 -17.95 24.59
CA LEU A 66 4.77 -17.72 24.67
C LEU A 66 4.47 -16.22 24.85
N SER A 67 3.82 -15.65 23.86
CA SER A 67 3.21 -14.33 23.90
C SER A 67 1.68 -14.44 23.84
N SER A 68 0.98 -13.49 24.46
CA SER A 68 -0.48 -13.44 24.45
C SER A 68 -1.00 -12.02 24.60
N GLY A 69 -2.20 -11.77 24.10
CA GLY A 69 -2.84 -10.46 24.20
C GLY A 69 -4.35 -10.56 24.20
N THR A 70 -4.98 -9.49 24.68
CA THR A 70 -6.43 -9.30 24.61
C THR A 70 -6.73 -7.88 24.15
N ALA A 71 -7.74 -7.73 23.31
CA ALA A 71 -8.19 -6.42 22.84
C ALA A 71 -9.71 -6.41 22.75
N GLN A 72 -10.31 -5.30 23.17
CA GLN A 72 -11.70 -4.96 22.86
C GLN A 72 -11.71 -4.15 21.58
N VAL A 73 -12.50 -4.59 20.61
CA VAL A 73 -12.52 -4.03 19.27
C VAL A 73 -13.94 -3.70 18.85
N THR A 74 -14.08 -2.65 18.06
CA THR A 74 -15.25 -2.34 17.25
C THR A 74 -14.89 -2.53 15.79
N TYR A 75 -15.84 -2.91 14.96
CA TYR A 75 -15.60 -3.16 13.55
C TYR A 75 -16.71 -2.64 12.63
N ALA A 76 -16.43 -2.53 11.35
CA ALA A 76 -17.39 -2.17 10.32
C ALA A 76 -18.43 -3.26 10.08
N ASP A 77 -19.59 -2.83 9.57
CA ASP A 77 -20.62 -3.75 9.08
C ASP A 77 -20.13 -4.53 7.84
N ALA A 78 -20.75 -5.70 7.65
CA ALA A 78 -20.79 -6.37 6.36
C ALA A 78 -21.28 -5.41 5.26
N TYR A 79 -20.91 -5.67 4.02
CA TYR A 79 -21.46 -4.94 2.89
C TYR A 79 -22.97 -5.15 2.77
N ASP A 80 -23.41 -6.40 2.91
CA ASP A 80 -24.83 -6.75 2.83
C ASP A 80 -25.31 -7.68 3.96
N ASP A 81 -25.25 -8.99 3.78
CA ASP A 81 -25.78 -10.00 4.69
C ASP A 81 -24.93 -10.12 5.99
N ASP A 82 -25.44 -10.82 7.00
CA ASP A 82 -24.72 -11.04 8.27
C ASP A 82 -23.82 -12.29 8.18
N ASP A 83 -22.74 -12.19 7.40
CA ASP A 83 -21.80 -13.29 7.14
C ASP A 83 -20.31 -12.94 7.40
N LEU A 84 -20.06 -12.03 8.35
CA LEU A 84 -18.70 -11.68 8.79
C LEU A 84 -17.98 -12.85 9.49
N GLU A 85 -16.70 -12.98 9.19
CA GLU A 85 -15.75 -13.88 9.81
C GLU A 85 -14.62 -13.10 10.48
N VAL A 86 -14.12 -13.62 11.60
CA VAL A 86 -12.98 -13.04 12.34
C VAL A 86 -11.72 -13.85 12.05
N HIS A 87 -10.71 -13.21 11.49
CA HIS A 87 -9.42 -13.83 11.17
C HIS A 87 -8.33 -13.18 12.02
N LEU A 88 -7.45 -13.99 12.62
CA LEU A 88 -6.29 -13.52 13.39
C LEU A 88 -5.04 -13.68 12.54
N MET A 89 -4.30 -12.59 12.34
CA MET A 89 -3.12 -12.55 11.48
C MET A 89 -1.89 -12.11 12.27
N PHE A 90 -0.77 -12.79 12.01
CA PHE A 90 0.56 -12.42 12.48
C PHE A 90 1.39 -12.03 11.25
N HIS A 91 1.77 -10.76 11.16
CA HIS A 91 2.56 -10.24 10.05
C HIS A 91 3.96 -9.93 10.54
N GLU A 92 4.97 -10.60 9.97
CA GLU A 92 6.35 -10.32 10.30
C GLU A 92 6.68 -8.87 9.93
N TYR A 93 7.23 -8.13 10.89
CA TYR A 93 7.75 -6.79 10.67
C TYR A 93 9.15 -6.91 10.08
N ILE A 94 9.31 -6.39 8.86
CA ILE A 94 10.58 -6.32 8.16
C ILE A 94 10.93 -4.84 8.01
N GLU A 95 12.01 -4.42 8.63
CA GLU A 95 12.49 -3.04 8.50
C GLU A 95 12.82 -2.75 7.02
N PRO A 96 12.28 -1.66 6.42
CA PRO A 96 12.57 -1.34 5.04
C PRO A 96 14.05 -1.01 4.88
N VAL A 97 14.70 -1.64 3.90
CA VAL A 97 16.08 -1.31 3.53
C VAL A 97 16.08 0.10 2.95
N VAL A 98 16.69 1.05 3.67
CA VAL A 98 16.98 2.37 3.11
C VAL A 98 18.07 2.20 2.06
N VAL A 99 17.67 2.25 0.79
CA VAL A 99 18.64 2.37 -0.31
C VAL A 99 19.09 3.82 -0.30
N GLU A 100 20.29 4.07 0.20
CA GLU A 100 20.96 5.35 -0.04
C GLU A 100 21.09 5.49 -1.56
N GLU A 101 20.42 6.49 -2.15
CA GLU A 101 20.69 6.88 -3.53
C GLU A 101 22.17 7.29 -3.56
N GLU A 102 23.03 6.47 -4.17
CA GLU A 102 24.39 6.89 -4.46
C GLU A 102 24.28 8.22 -5.21
N GLU A 103 24.91 9.27 -4.67
CA GLU A 103 24.96 10.58 -5.33
C GLU A 103 25.44 10.35 -6.77
N GLN A 104 24.50 10.45 -7.71
CA GLN A 104 24.82 10.37 -9.12
C GLN A 104 25.89 11.43 -9.37
N PRO A 105 27.09 11.07 -9.87
CA PRO A 105 28.15 12.04 -10.04
C PRO A 105 27.59 13.19 -10.87
N GLU A 106 27.71 14.41 -10.34
CA GLU A 106 27.28 15.64 -10.99
C GLU A 106 27.80 15.57 -12.43
N PRO A 107 26.94 15.71 -13.46
CA PRO A 107 27.39 15.58 -14.83
C PRO A 107 28.52 16.59 -15.02
N GLU A 108 29.73 16.11 -15.29
CA GLU A 108 30.85 16.99 -15.60
C GLU A 108 30.37 17.93 -16.70
N ALA A 109 30.38 19.23 -16.40
CA ALA A 109 29.99 20.25 -17.36
C ALA A 109 30.93 20.13 -18.55
N GLU A 110 30.45 19.50 -19.63
CA GLU A 110 31.18 19.39 -20.88
C GLU A 110 31.29 20.83 -21.42
N ASP A 111 32.49 21.40 -21.29
CA ASP A 111 32.86 22.75 -21.72
C ASP A 111 32.89 22.79 -23.25
N THR A 112 31.73 22.58 -23.87
CA THR A 112 31.53 22.69 -25.31
C THR A 112 31.15 24.14 -25.62
N PRO A 113 31.89 24.81 -26.52
CA PRO A 113 31.65 26.21 -26.81
C PRO A 113 30.30 26.35 -27.52
N PHE A 114 29.27 26.75 -26.77
CA PHE A 114 28.06 27.46 -27.18
C PHE A 114 27.73 27.45 -28.71
N ILE A 115 27.50 26.27 -29.30
CA ILE A 115 26.86 26.16 -30.62
C ILE A 115 25.33 26.12 -30.40
N SER A 116 24.81 27.12 -29.72
CA SER A 116 23.37 27.38 -29.62
C SER A 116 23.05 28.76 -30.20
N MET A 117 23.47 28.98 -31.45
CA MET A 117 22.79 29.99 -32.26
C MET A 117 21.58 29.31 -32.92
N PRO A 118 20.34 29.79 -32.70
CA PRO A 118 19.21 29.25 -33.41
C PRO A 118 19.35 29.60 -34.90
N LEU A 119 19.40 28.57 -35.75
CA LEU A 119 19.51 28.62 -37.21
C LEU A 119 18.44 29.49 -37.91
N THR A 120 17.43 29.96 -37.17
CA THR A 120 16.34 30.80 -37.65
C THR A 120 16.76 32.19 -38.12
N ILE A 121 17.85 32.77 -37.61
CA ILE A 121 18.30 34.12 -38.04
C ILE A 121 18.95 34.08 -39.44
N LEU A 122 19.68 33.01 -39.76
CA LEU A 122 20.36 32.88 -41.06
C LEU A 122 19.36 32.69 -42.23
N ALA A 123 18.26 31.99 -41.98
CA ALA A 123 17.19 31.80 -42.97
C ALA A 123 16.47 33.11 -43.33
N LEU A 124 16.27 34.01 -42.37
CA LEU A 124 15.61 35.31 -42.61
C LEU A 124 16.48 36.26 -43.46
N LEU A 125 17.81 36.25 -43.24
CA LEU A 125 18.74 37.05 -44.04
C LEU A 125 18.80 36.59 -45.50
N ALA A 126 18.77 35.28 -45.76
CA ALA A 126 18.77 34.73 -47.11
C ALA A 126 17.50 35.11 -47.91
N VAL A 127 16.33 35.13 -47.25
CA VAL A 127 15.06 35.51 -47.89
C VAL A 127 15.00 37.02 -48.19
N ALA A 128 15.54 37.86 -47.30
CA ALA A 128 15.58 39.31 -47.50
C ALA A 128 16.47 39.70 -48.70
N LEU A 129 17.65 39.09 -48.83
CA LEU A 129 18.58 39.35 -49.93
C LEU A 129 18.01 38.89 -51.29
N ARG A 130 17.23 37.81 -51.32
CA ARG A 130 16.60 37.32 -52.56
C ARG A 130 15.47 38.23 -53.06
N ARG A 131 14.81 38.97 -52.16
CA ARG A 131 13.74 39.91 -52.51
C ARG A 131 14.24 41.26 -53.06
N GLN A 132 15.49 41.64 -52.81
CA GLN A 132 16.04 42.89 -53.36
C GLN A 132 16.60 42.74 -54.78
N HIS A 133 16.66 41.51 -55.31
CA HIS A 133 17.19 41.20 -56.65
C HIS A 133 16.10 40.73 -57.64
N GLN A 134 14.82 40.98 -57.35
CA GLN A 134 13.70 40.88 -58.29
C GLN A 134 13.06 42.26 -58.47
#